data_AF-A0A925CF04-F1
#
_entry.id   AF-A0A925CF04-F1
#
_cell.length_a   1.000
_cell.length_b   1.000
_cell.length_c   1.000
_cell.angle_alpha   90.00
_cell.angle_beta   90.00
_cell.angle_gamma   90.00
#
_symmetry.space_group_name_H-M   'P 1'
#
loop_
_entity.id
_entity.type
_entity.pdbx_description
1 polymer ?
#
loop_
_entity_poly.entity_id
_entity_poly.type
_entity_poly.pdbx_seq_one_letter_code
_entity_poly.pdbx_strand_id
1 'polypeptide(L)' 'MAEVKTKVTTASVKEFLESVKDERRRKDAQQVLKLMQEVTKEKPRMWGSSIVGFGMFHYKSQRSAQEGDWPMAGFSPRKQ' A
#
# COMPACT_ATOMS: atom_id res chain seq x y z
N MET A 1 1.17 0.65 24.31
CA MET A 1 1.89 1.06 23.10
C MET A 1 1.43 0.15 21.97
N ALA A 2 0.65 0.67 21.01
CA ALA A 2 0.25 -0.10 19.85
C ALA A 2 1.23 0.24 18.73
N GLU A 3 2.22 -0.61 18.52
CA GLU A 3 3.12 -0.45 17.38
C GLU A 3 2.31 -0.56 16.09
N VAL A 4 2.59 0.36 15.16
CA VAL A 4 1.95 0.34 13.85
C VAL A 4 2.39 -0.93 13.13
N LYS A 5 1.46 -1.88 12.97
CA LYS A 5 1.70 -3.16 12.28
C LYS A 5 1.89 -2.98 10.77
N THR A 6 1.39 -1.87 10.22
CA THR A 6 1.45 -1.54 8.80
C THR A 6 2.74 -0.78 8.51
N LYS A 7 3.82 -1.52 8.24
CA LYS A 7 5.11 -0.94 7.84
C LYS A 7 5.37 -1.22 6.37
N VAL A 8 6.18 -0.37 5.74
CA VAL A 8 6.71 -0.63 4.40
C VAL A 8 7.52 -1.93 4.45
N THR A 9 7.21 -2.86 3.56
CA THR A 9 7.95 -4.11 3.40
C THR A 9 8.75 -4.07 2.11
N THR A 10 9.77 -4.93 2.02
CA THR A 10 10.57 -5.13 0.80
C THR A 10 9.89 -6.05 -0.22
N ALA A 11 8.64 -6.45 0.03
CA ALA A 11 7.89 -7.31 -0.86
C ALA A 11 7.56 -6.59 -2.18
N SER A 12 7.65 -7.33 -3.29
CA SER A 12 7.34 -6.79 -4.60
C SER A 12 5.83 -6.69 -4.80
N VAL A 13 5.37 -5.47 -5.12
CA VAL A 13 3.96 -5.22 -5.43
C VAL A 13 3.52 -6.04 -6.66
N LYS A 14 4.42 -6.24 -7.63
CA LYS A 14 4.12 -7.02 -8.83
C LYS A 14 3.86 -8.49 -8.49
N GLU A 15 4.70 -9.09 -7.66
CA GLU A 15 4.53 -10.48 -7.19
C GLU A 15 3.24 -10.64 -6.38
N PHE A 16 2.91 -9.65 -5.54
CA PHE A 16 1.65 -9.64 -4.79
C PHE A 16 0.43 -9.61 -5.73
N LEU A 17 0.45 -8.78 -6.78
CA LEU A 17 -0.61 -8.74 -7.79
C LEU A 17 -0.70 -10.06 -8.58
N GLU A 18 0.43 -10.67 -8.91
CA GLU A 18 0.47 -11.98 -9.58
C GLU A 18 -0.09 -13.11 -8.69
N SER A 19 0.05 -12.99 -7.36
CA SER A 19 -0.53 -13.95 -6.40
C SER A 19 -2.07 -13.88 -6.30
N VAL A 20 -2.69 -12.81 -6.82
CA VAL A 20 -4.15 -12.67 -6.83
C VAL A 20 -4.75 -13.72 -7.75
N LYS A 21 -5.45 -14.71 -7.18
CA LYS A 21 -6.05 -15.85 -7.91
C LYS A 21 -7.15 -15.43 -8.90
N ASP A 22 -7.83 -14.33 -8.63
CA ASP A 22 -8.93 -13.83 -9.46
C ASP A 22 -8.38 -12.96 -10.59
N GLU A 23 -8.57 -13.38 -11.83
CA GLU A 23 -8.02 -12.71 -13.01
C GLU A 23 -8.61 -11.31 -13.21
N ARG A 24 -9.90 -11.11 -12.90
CA ARG A 24 -10.54 -9.79 -13.03
C ARG A 24 -9.94 -8.83 -12.02
N ARG A 25 -9.87 -9.23 -10.76
CA ARG A 25 -9.24 -8.42 -9.70
C ARG A 25 -7.78 -8.14 -9.98
N ARG A 26 -7.04 -9.10 -10.56
CA ARG A 26 -5.65 -8.89 -10.96
C ARG A 26 -5.55 -7.79 -12.03
N LYS A 27 -6.40 -7.83 -13.06
CA LYS A 27 -6.45 -6.82 -14.12
C LYS A 27 -6.83 -5.44 -13.57
N ASP A 28 -7.87 -5.37 -12.75
CA ASP A 28 -8.30 -4.11 -12.10
C ASP A 28 -7.18 -3.54 -11.23
N ALA A 29 -6.55 -4.38 -10.40
CA ALA A 29 -5.48 -3.95 -9.51
C ALA A 29 -4.22 -3.49 -10.28
N GLN A 30 -3.93 -4.09 -11.44
CA GLN A 30 -2.86 -3.60 -12.33
C GLN A 30 -3.21 -2.26 -12.98
N GLN A 31 -4.47 -2.03 -13.36
CA GLN A 31 -4.92 -0.73 -13.87
C GLN A 31 -4.84 0.35 -12.80
N VAL A 32 -5.34 0.06 -11.59
CA VAL A 32 -5.24 0.98 -10.45
C VAL A 32 -3.78 1.26 -10.10
N LEU A 33 -2.90 0.25 -10.15
CA LEU A 33 -1.48 0.44 -9.91
C LEU A 33 -0.87 1.44 -10.91
N LYS A 34 -1.14 1.28 -12.20
CA LYS A 34 -0.65 2.22 -13.22
C LYS A 34 -1.18 3.62 -12.99
N LEU A 35 -2.48 3.76 -12.77
CA LEU A 35 -3.12 5.05 -12.54
C LEU A 35 -2.55 5.78 -11.32
N MET A 36 -2.43 5.07 -10.19
CA MET A 36 -1.86 5.63 -8.95
C MET A 36 -0.39 6.00 -9.15
N GLN A 37 0.39 5.17 -9.85
CA GLN A 37 1.78 5.48 -10.16
C GLN A 37 1.93 6.72 -11.04
N GLU A 38 1.05 6.92 -12.02
CA GLU A 38 1.04 8.11 -12.87
C GLU A 38 0.62 9.38 -12.12
N VAL A 39 -0.42 9.27 -11.28
CA VAL A 39 -0.96 10.40 -10.51
C VAL A 39 -0.01 10.82 -9.40
N THR A 40 0.50 9.86 -8.61
CA THR A 40 1.36 10.15 -7.47
C THR A 40 2.83 10.32 -7.88
N LYS A 41 3.23 9.86 -9.08
CA LYS A 41 4.64 9.82 -9.56
C LYS A 41 5.60 9.10 -8.60
N GLU A 42 5.05 8.26 -7.74
CA GLU A 42 5.73 7.55 -6.67
C GLU A 42 5.79 6.05 -6.98
N LYS A 43 6.85 5.39 -6.53
CA LYS A 43 6.97 3.94 -6.72
C LYS A 43 6.02 3.21 -5.75
N PRO A 44 5.21 2.26 -6.23
CA PRO A 44 4.37 1.46 -5.36
C PRO A 44 5.23 0.63 -4.41
N ARG A 45 4.85 0.58 -3.14
CA ARG A 45 5.49 -0.24 -2.10
C ARG A 45 4.46 -1.10 -1.40
N MET A 46 4.87 -2.27 -0.93
CA MET A 46 4.03 -3.09 -0.08
C MET A 46 4.01 -2.54 1.34
N TRP A 47 2.84 -2.53 1.94
CA TRP A 47 2.56 -2.11 3.30
C TRP A 47 1.90 -3.27 4.03
N GLY A 48 2.60 -3.81 5.03
CA GLY A 48 2.22 -5.06 5.68
C GLY A 48 2.15 -6.22 4.68
N SER A 49 1.12 -7.06 4.83
CA SER A 49 0.94 -8.29 4.03
C SER A 49 0.02 -8.14 2.82
N SER A 50 -0.76 -7.05 2.72
CA SER A 50 -1.84 -6.97 1.73
C SER A 50 -2.14 -5.58 1.18
N ILE A 51 -1.41 -4.54 1.56
CA ILE A 51 -1.70 -3.17 1.11
C ILE A 51 -0.62 -2.74 0.14
N VAL A 52 -1.02 -2.19 -0.99
CA VAL A 52 -0.14 -1.49 -1.93
C VAL A 52 -0.27 0.00 -1.65
N GLY A 53 0.81 0.64 -1.25
CA GLY A 53 0.85 2.07 -0.93
C GLY A 53 1.75 2.86 -1.88
N PHE A 54 1.44 4.14 -2.05
CA PHE A 54 2.10 5.14 -2.86
C PHE A 54 2.31 6.38 -2.01
N GLY A 55 3.49 7.00 -2.09
CA GLY A 55 3.84 8.02 -1.11
C GLY A 55 4.17 7.41 0.25
N MET A 56 5.01 8.10 1.00
CA MET A 56 5.15 7.87 2.43
C MET A 56 5.17 9.23 3.11
N PHE A 57 4.34 9.38 4.15
CA PHE A 57 4.41 10.54 5.02
C PHE A 57 4.57 10.08 6.46
N HIS A 58 5.38 10.84 7.20
CA HIS A 58 5.54 10.64 8.62
C HIS A 58 4.51 11.48 9.35
N TYR A 59 3.57 10.84 10.04
CA TYR A 59 2.60 11.56 10.86
C TYR A 59 3.10 11.61 12.30
N LYS A 60 2.99 12.80 12.88
CA LYS A 60 3.28 13.03 14.30
C LYS A 60 2.09 13.76 14.91
N SER A 61 1.44 13.11 15.88
CA SER A 61 0.35 13.75 16.62
C SER A 61 0.93 14.58 17.76
N GLN A 62 0.47 15.82 17.91
CA GLN A 62 0.76 16.63 19.10
C GLN A 62 -0.07 16.21 20.31
N ARG A 63 -1.21 15.53 20.09
CA ARG A 63 -2.16 15.11 21.14
C ARG A 63 -1.99 13.66 21.58
N SER A 64 -1.19 12.87 20.86
CA SER A 64 -1.00 11.45 21.14
C SER A 64 0.48 11.12 20.94
N ALA A 65 1.05 10.26 21.80
CA ALA A 65 2.42 9.75 21.64
C ALA A 65 2.57 8.78 20.44
N GLN A 66 1.60 8.76 19.53
CA GLN A 66 1.63 7.96 18.31
C GLN A 66 2.25 8.77 17.18
N GLU A 67 3.41 8.29 16.74
CA GLU A 67 4.09 8.70 15.52
C GLU A 67 4.32 7.47 14.65
N GLY A 68 4.34 7.66 13.34
CA GLY A 68 4.53 6.56 12.40
C GLY A 68 4.53 6.99 10.96
N ASP A 69 4.95 6.07 10.10
CA ASP A 69 4.90 6.25 8.66
C ASP A 69 3.58 5.69 8.12
N TRP A 70 2.99 6.40 7.16
CA TRP A 70 1.76 5.97 6.50
C TRP A 70 1.82 6.23 4.99
N PRO A 71 1.18 5.39 4.16
CA PRO A 71 1.10 5.67 2.74
C PRO A 71 0.16 6.84 2.48
N MET A 72 0.52 7.74 1.56
CA MET A 72 -0.36 8.85 1.16
C MET A 72 -1.62 8.35 0.45
N ALA A 73 -1.43 7.37 -0.44
CA ALA A 73 -2.52 6.67 -1.10
C ALA A 73 -2.22 5.17 -1.06
N GLY A 74 -3.26 4.35 -0.99
CA GLY A 74 -3.06 2.92 -1.06
C GLY A 74 -4.35 2.16 -1.34
N PHE A 75 -4.21 0.98 -1.89
CA PHE A 75 -5.32 0.09 -2.15
C PHE A 75 -4.94 -1.35 -1.77
N SER A 76 -5.95 -2.19 -1.58
CA SER A 76 -5.77 -3.60 -1.26
C SER A 76 -6.78 -4.41 -2.08
N PRO A 77 -6.33 -5.29 -2.99
CA PRO A 77 -7.21 -6.19 -3.73
C PRO A 77 -7.65 -7.32 -2.80
N ARG A 78 -8.51 -7.00 -1.83
CA ARG A 78 -9.02 -7.96 -0.86
C ARG A 78 -10.07 -8.87 -1.48
N LYS A 79 -10.07 -10.12 -1.03
CA LYS A 79 -11.18 -11.03 -1.28
C LYS A 79 -12.36 -10.55 -0.44
N GLN A 80 -13.46 -10.21 -1.13
CA GLN A 80 -14.77 -10.07 -0.52
C GLN A 80 -15.31 -11.46 -0.15
#